data_AF-A0A8J4QKE7-F1
#
_entry.id   AF-A0A8J4QKE7-F1
#
_cell.length_a   1.000
_cell.length_b   1.000
_cell.length_c   1.000
_cell.angle_alpha   90.00
_cell.angle_beta   90.00
_cell.angle_gamma   90.00
#
_symmetry.space_group_name_H-M   'P 1'
#
loop_
_entity.id
_entity.type
_entity.pdbx_description
1 polymer ?
#
loop_
_entity_poly.entity_id
_entity_poly.type
_entity_poly.pdbx_seq_one_letter_code
_entity_poly.pdbx_strand_id
1 'polypeptide(L)'
;MQSTREKVKLEFQMYSNFKEHAIEYVKQAVQEDDAGNYSKAFPLYMNALEYFRTHLKYEKNPKIKDAITQKCMEYLKRAEEIRTILLKNSME
;
A
#
# COMPACT_ATOMS: atom_id res chain seq x y z
N MET A 1 23.45 14.90 27.28
CA MET A 1 23.57 14.65 25.83
C MET A 1 22.84 13.35 25.45
N GLN A 2 21.50 13.30 25.57
CA GLN A 2 20.68 12.12 25.17
C GLN A 2 19.97 12.30 23.81
N SER A 3 20.04 13.49 23.22
CA SER A 3 19.19 13.92 22.10
C SER A 3 19.45 13.21 20.76
N THR A 4 20.68 12.79 20.46
CA THR A 4 21.00 12.18 19.15
C THR A 4 20.48 10.75 19.02
N ARG A 5 20.50 9.98 20.12
CA ARG A 5 20.04 8.57 20.12
C ARG A 5 18.52 8.48 20.07
N GLU A 6 17.82 9.42 20.71
CA GLU A 6 16.37 9.58 20.59
C GLU A 6 15.94 10.09 19.22
N LYS A 7 16.65 11.07 18.61
CA LYS A 7 16.36 11.53 17.25
C LYS A 7 16.46 10.40 16.21
N VAL A 8 17.52 9.59 16.26
CA VAL A 8 17.68 8.45 15.34
C VAL A 8 16.61 7.38 15.57
N LYS A 9 16.18 7.18 16.83
CA LYS A 9 15.10 6.25 17.18
C LYS A 9 13.73 6.76 16.72
N LEU A 10 13.48 8.08 16.81
CA LEU A 10 12.28 8.74 16.29
C LEU A 10 12.26 8.71 14.76
N GLU A 11 13.37 8.99 14.11
CA GLU A 11 13.50 8.85 12.66
C GLU A 11 13.22 7.41 12.24
N PHE A 12 13.82 6.41 12.91
CA PHE A 12 13.56 4.99 12.63
C PHE A 12 12.09 4.58 12.92
N GLN A 13 11.45 5.14 13.94
CA GLN A 13 10.00 4.98 14.19
C GLN A 13 9.14 5.65 13.12
N MET A 14 9.55 6.82 12.63
CA MET A 14 8.88 7.54 11.55
C MET A 14 9.01 6.80 10.20
N TYR A 15 10.14 6.11 9.97
CA TYR A 15 10.34 5.16 8.87
C TYR A 15 9.56 3.85 9.05
N SER A 16 9.06 3.54 10.24
CA SER A 16 8.33 2.29 10.53
C SER A 16 6.88 2.32 10.07
N ASN A 17 6.29 3.51 9.88
CA ASN A 17 4.85 3.63 9.65
C ASN A 17 4.41 3.54 8.18
N PHE A 18 5.32 3.41 7.20
CA PHE A 18 4.93 3.22 5.79
C PHE A 18 4.07 1.97 5.60
N LYS A 19 4.37 0.90 6.34
CA LYS A 19 3.57 -0.33 6.32
C LYS A 19 2.16 -0.10 6.88
N GLU A 20 2.04 0.66 7.97
CA GLU A 20 0.74 0.95 8.58
C GLU A 20 -0.12 1.83 7.67
N HIS A 21 0.47 2.86 7.07
CA HIS A 21 -0.21 3.71 6.08
C HIS A 21 -0.65 2.88 4.87
N ALA A 22 0.21 1.99 4.36
CA ALA A 22 -0.16 1.09 3.27
C ALA A 22 -1.38 0.23 3.62
N ILE A 23 -1.41 -0.33 4.84
CA ILE A 23 -2.54 -1.12 5.32
C ILE A 23 -3.81 -0.28 5.42
N GLU A 24 -3.73 0.96 5.87
CA GLU A 24 -4.87 1.88 5.93
C GLU A 24 -5.42 2.19 4.53
N TYR A 25 -4.55 2.46 3.56
CA TYR A 25 -4.95 2.64 2.16
C TYR A 25 -5.60 1.38 1.59
N VAL A 26 -5.07 0.19 1.85
CA VAL A 26 -5.72 -1.07 1.42
C VAL A 26 -7.10 -1.21 2.04
N LYS A 27 -7.26 -0.94 3.33
CA LYS A 27 -8.57 -1.04 4.00
C LYS A 27 -9.59 -0.12 3.35
N GLN A 28 -9.21 1.12 3.08
CA GLN A 28 -10.08 2.07 2.38
C GLN A 28 -10.35 1.62 0.94
N ALA A 29 -9.34 1.11 0.23
CA ALA A 29 -9.48 0.62 -1.13
C ALA A 29 -10.50 -0.53 -1.20
N VAL A 30 -10.39 -1.52 -0.29
CA VAL A 30 -11.31 -2.66 -0.21
C VAL A 30 -12.72 -2.20 0.15
N GLN A 31 -12.88 -1.24 1.07
CA GLN A 31 -14.19 -0.69 1.41
C GLN A 31 -14.87 -0.02 0.21
N GLU A 32 -14.12 0.78 -0.56
CA GLU A 32 -14.66 1.42 -1.76
C GLU A 32 -14.89 0.40 -2.90
N ASP A 33 -14.05 -0.63 -3.01
CA ASP A 33 -14.19 -1.74 -3.96
C ASP A 33 -15.47 -2.54 -3.69
N ASP A 34 -15.70 -2.93 -2.43
CA ASP A 34 -16.91 -3.62 -1.99
C ASP A 34 -18.18 -2.76 -2.14
N ALA A 35 -18.05 -1.43 -2.01
CA ALA A 35 -19.12 -0.48 -2.28
C ALA A 35 -19.39 -0.27 -3.79
N GLY A 36 -18.61 -0.86 -4.68
CA GLY A 36 -18.69 -0.67 -6.13
C GLY A 36 -18.12 0.67 -6.62
N ASN A 37 -17.47 1.44 -5.75
CA ASN A 37 -16.83 2.72 -6.05
C ASN A 37 -15.43 2.50 -6.66
N TYR A 38 -15.37 1.77 -7.77
CA TYR A 38 -14.15 1.40 -8.49
C TYR A 38 -13.24 2.59 -8.81
N SER A 39 -13.81 3.75 -9.16
CA SER A 39 -13.06 4.97 -9.48
C SER A 39 -12.28 5.53 -8.28
N LYS A 40 -12.75 5.26 -7.05
CA LYS A 40 -12.07 5.63 -5.80
C LYS A 40 -11.17 4.52 -5.28
N ALA A 41 -11.58 3.26 -5.43
CA ALA A 41 -10.80 2.10 -5.01
C ALA A 41 -9.46 2.00 -5.76
N PHE A 42 -9.46 2.23 -7.07
CA PHE A 42 -8.26 2.13 -7.91
C PHE A 42 -7.08 2.99 -7.41
N PRO A 43 -7.21 4.33 -7.26
CA PRO A 43 -6.11 5.15 -6.77
C PRO A 43 -5.68 4.79 -5.33
N LEU A 44 -6.60 4.31 -4.47
CA LEU A 44 -6.26 3.86 -3.12
C LEU A 44 -5.38 2.61 -3.12
N TYR A 45 -5.69 1.62 -3.98
CA TYR A 45 -4.81 0.45 -4.17
C TYR A 45 -3.43 0.85 -4.70
N MET A 46 -3.37 1.77 -5.66
CA MET A 46 -2.10 2.27 -6.20
C MET A 46 -1.25 2.98 -5.13
N ASN A 47 -1.88 3.83 -4.31
CA ASN A 47 -1.21 4.49 -3.19
C ASN A 47 -0.65 3.45 -2.21
N ALA A 48 -1.46 2.46 -1.79
CA ALA A 48 -1.00 1.40 -0.90
C ALA A 48 0.25 0.68 -1.44
N LEU A 49 0.26 0.35 -2.74
CA LEU A 49 1.39 -0.31 -3.39
C LEU A 49 2.66 0.55 -3.37
N GLU A 50 2.55 1.87 -3.52
CA GLU A 50 3.68 2.80 -3.43
C GLU A 50 4.27 2.83 -2.01
N TYR A 51 3.41 2.86 -0.99
CA TYR A 51 3.83 2.77 0.40
C TYR A 51 4.51 1.43 0.73
N PHE A 52 3.96 0.31 0.24
CA PHE A 52 4.59 -0.99 0.40
C PHE A 52 5.94 -1.09 -0.33
N ARG A 53 6.05 -0.54 -1.54
CA ARG A 53 7.32 -0.49 -2.29
C ARG A 53 8.38 0.29 -1.51
N THR A 54 8.01 1.41 -0.91
CA THR A 54 8.90 2.20 -0.07
C THR A 54 9.32 1.41 1.17
N HIS A 55 8.39 0.74 1.85
CA HIS A 55 8.72 -0.14 2.99
C HIS A 55 9.68 -1.28 2.59
N LEU A 56 9.43 -1.94 1.45
CA LEU A 56 10.27 -3.02 0.91
C LEU A 56 11.70 -2.60 0.57
N LYS A 57 11.94 -1.31 0.29
CA LYS A 57 13.29 -0.77 0.04
C LYS A 57 14.16 -0.79 1.28
N TYR A 58 13.58 -0.64 2.46
CA TYR A 58 14.28 -0.56 3.74
C TYR A 58 14.15 -1.84 4.59
N GLU A 59 13.20 -2.71 4.27
CA GLU A 59 13.07 -4.02 4.92
C GLU A 59 14.26 -4.93 4.59
N LYS A 60 14.87 -5.50 5.63
CA LYS A 60 16.05 -6.37 5.53
C LYS A 60 15.69 -7.85 5.66
N ASN A 61 14.55 -8.16 6.27
CA ASN A 61 14.12 -9.53 6.49
C ASN A 61 13.48 -10.10 5.20
N PRO A 62 14.13 -11.07 4.52
CA PRO A 62 13.62 -11.62 3.27
C PRO A 62 12.24 -12.26 3.42
N LYS A 63 11.95 -12.90 4.56
CA LYS A 63 10.63 -13.51 4.80
C LYS A 63 9.51 -12.47 4.83
N ILE A 64 9.78 -11.29 5.41
CA ILE A 64 8.81 -10.19 5.47
C ILE A 64 8.67 -9.58 4.07
N LYS A 65 9.78 -9.41 3.33
CA LYS A 65 9.73 -8.91 1.95
C LYS A 65 8.89 -9.80 1.05
N ASP A 66 9.07 -11.11 1.13
CA ASP A 66 8.33 -12.06 0.33
C ASP A 66 6.83 -12.01 0.68
N ALA A 67 6.49 -12.03 1.97
CA ALA A 67 5.10 -11.94 2.41
C ALA A 67 4.40 -10.65 1.95
N ILE A 68 5.08 -9.50 2.06
CA ILE A 68 4.53 -8.21 1.61
C ILE A 68 4.45 -8.16 0.09
N THR A 69 5.44 -8.69 -0.63
CA THR A 69 5.45 -8.74 -2.10
C THR A 69 4.30 -9.57 -2.64
N GLN A 70 4.04 -10.75 -2.04
CA GLN A 70 2.88 -11.58 -2.40
C GLN A 70 1.57 -10.82 -2.22
N LYS A 71 1.41 -10.10 -1.10
CA LYS A 71 0.23 -9.26 -0.87
C LYS A 71 0.11 -8.11 -1.87
N CYS A 72 1.22 -7.44 -2.21
CA CYS A 72 1.23 -6.42 -3.25
C CYS A 72 0.79 -6.97 -4.60
N MET A 73 1.20 -8.19 -4.96
CA MET A 73 0.77 -8.82 -6.21
C MET A 73 -0.75 -9.08 -6.23
N GLU A 74 -1.33 -9.53 -5.11
CA GLU A 74 -2.78 -9.68 -4.96
C GLU A 74 -3.52 -8.34 -5.18
N TYR A 75 -3.06 -7.27 -4.52
CA TYR A 75 -3.68 -5.94 -4.66
C TYR A 75 -3.48 -5.33 -6.05
N LEU A 76 -2.32 -5.53 -6.67
CA LEU A 76 -2.06 -5.07 -8.03
C LEU A 76 -3.00 -5.75 -9.04
N LYS A 77 -3.17 -7.07 -8.93
CA LYS A 77 -4.11 -7.80 -9.77
C LYS A 77 -5.52 -7.24 -9.64
N ARG A 78 -5.96 -6.97 -8.40
CA ARG A 78 -7.28 -6.36 -8.18
C ARG A 78 -7.39 -4.96 -8.79
N ALA A 79 -6.37 -4.13 -8.65
CA ALA A 79 -6.34 -2.81 -9.28
C ALA A 79 -6.42 -2.89 -10.83
N GLU A 80 -5.78 -3.87 -11.45
CA GLU A 80 -5.86 -4.11 -12.90
C GLU A 80 -7.27 -4.55 -13.35
N GLU A 81 -7.93 -5.42 -12.59
CA GLU A 81 -9.33 -5.81 -12.80
C GLU A 81 -10.25 -4.58 -12.72
N ILE A 82 -10.11 -3.78 -11.68
CA ILE A 82 -10.87 -2.53 -11.48
C ILE A 82 -10.65 -1.58 -12.66
N ARG A 83 -9.39 -1.40 -13.11
CA ARG A 83 -9.08 -0.56 -14.27
C ARG A 83 -9.80 -1.04 -15.53
N THR A 84 -9.89 -2.36 -15.72
CA THR A 84 -10.59 -2.95 -16.86
C THR A 84 -12.10 -2.70 -16.79
N ILE A 85 -12.69 -2.82 -15.60
CA ILE A 85 -14.10 -2.49 -15.35
C ILE A 85 -14.37 -1.01 -15.67
N LEU A 86 -13.54 -0.10 -15.16
CA LEU A 86 -13.67 1.35 -15.41
C LEU A 86 -13.54 1.70 -16.89
N LEU A 87 -12.59 1.07 -17.60
CA LEU A 87 -12.42 1.26 -19.03
C LEU A 87 -13.64 0.76 -19.80
N LYS A 88 -14.14 -0.45 -19.48
CA LYS A 88 -15.33 -1.01 -20.12
C LYS A 88 -16.56 -0.13 -19.92
N ASN A 89 -16.79 0.32 -18.69
CA ASN A 89 -17.91 1.20 -18.37
C ASN A 89 -17.81 2.59 -19.03
N SER A 90 -16.63 3.01 -19.46
CA SER A 90 -16.43 4.27 -20.19
C SER A 90 -16.60 4.13 -21.70
N MET A 91 -16.76 2.90 -22.21
CA MET A 91 -16.93 2.59 -23.63
C MET A 91 -18.39 2.23 -24.00
N GLU A 92 -19.28 2.12 -23.02
CA GLU A 92 -20.74 1.94 -23.20
C GLU A 92 -21.45 3.30 -23.08
#